data_AF-A0A7Y4YXW3-F1
#
_entry.id   AF-A0A7Y4YXW3-F1
#
_cell.length_a   1.000
_cell.length_b   1.000
_cell.length_c   1.000
_cell.angle_alpha   90.00
_cell.angle_beta   90.00
_cell.angle_gamma   90.00
#
_symmetry.space_group_name_H-M   'P 1'
#
loop_
_entity.id
_entity.type
_entity.pdbx_description
1 polymer ?
#
loop_
_entity_poly.entity_id
_entity_poly.type
_entity_poly.pdbx_seq_one_letter_code
_entity_poly.pdbx_strand_id
1 'polypeptide(L)' 'MAQSPAYYLQQAEVCAQAAEITPLENQRATLLRSQAAWLALAARELAVQAARAERQPAATKEHDDA' A
#
# COMPACT_ATOMS: atom_id res chain seq x y z
N MET A 1 -8.28 -12.07 0.46
CA MET A 1 -7.30 -11.67 1.48
C MET A 1 -6.71 -10.33 1.04
N ALA A 2 -6.96 -9.24 1.77
CA ALA A 2 -6.27 -7.97 1.50
C ALA A 2 -4.84 -8.10 2.05
N GLN A 3 -3.83 -7.86 1.21
CA GLN A 3 -2.44 -7.77 1.68
C GLN A 3 -2.23 -6.43 2.39
N SER A 4 -1.22 -6.37 3.26
CA SER A 4 -0.92 -5.13 3.98
C SER A 4 -0.40 -4.05 3.02
N PRO A 5 -0.63 -2.76 3.31
CA PRO A 5 -0.01 -1.66 2.56
C PRO A 5 1.52 -1.78 2.51
N ALA A 6 2.15 -2.27 3.59
CA ALA A 6 3.58 -2.51 3.66
C ALA A 6 4.06 -3.51 2.60
N TYR A 7 3.30 -4.58 2.32
CA TYR A 7 3.63 -5.52 1.26
C TYR A 7 3.63 -4.84 -0.11
N TYR A 8 2.61 -4.05 -0.42
CA TYR A 8 2.52 -3.34 -1.69
C TYR A 8 3.64 -2.30 -1.86
N LEU A 9 4.00 -1.58 -0.79
CA LEU A 9 5.14 -0.66 -0.79
C LEU A 9 6.46 -1.40 -1.04
N GLN A 10 6.67 -2.55 -0.39
CA GLN A 10 7.86 -3.37 -0.63
C GLN A 10 7.94 -3.86 -2.08
N GLN A 11 6.82 -4.28 -2.69
CA GLN A 11 6.81 -4.69 -4.10
C GLN A 11 7.11 -3.51 -5.05
N ALA A 12 6.61 -2.31 -4.73
CA ALA A 12 6.95 -1.11 -5.47
C ALA A 12 8.46 -0.80 -5.42
N GLU A 13 9.08 -0.94 -4.24
CA GLU A 13 10.51 -0.74 -4.06
C GLU A 13 11.34 -1.77 -4.83
N VAL A 14 10.96 -3.05 -4.80
CA VAL A 14 11.62 -4.10 -5.61
C VAL A 14 11.55 -3.77 -7.10
N CYS A 15 10.41 -3.30 -7.60
CA CYS A 15 10.28 -2.89 -9.00
C CYS A 15 11.17 -1.68 -9.32
N ALA A 16 11.29 -0.73 -8.39
CA ALA A 16 12.14 0.45 -8.55
C ALA A 16 13.63 0.05 -8.66
N GLN A 17 14.12 -0.73 -7.71
CA GLN A 17 15.50 -1.24 -7.70
C GLN A 17 15.81 -2.05 -8.95
N ALA A 18 14.88 -2.91 -9.38
CA ALA A 18 15.03 -3.66 -10.62
C ALA A 18 15.08 -2.74 -11.86
N ALA A 19 14.27 -1.68 -11.90
CA ALA A 19 14.24 -0.74 -13.03
C ALA A 19 15.56 0.02 -13.17
N GLU A 20 16.20 0.38 -12.05
CA GLU A 20 17.49 1.07 -12.01
C GLU A 20 18.62 0.24 -12.63
N ILE A 21 18.67 -1.06 -12.33
CA ILE A 21 19.71 -1.96 -12.83
C ILE A 21 19.42 -2.55 -14.22
N THR A 22 18.20 -2.36 -14.73
CA THR A 22 17.78 -2.94 -16.01
C THR A 22 18.32 -2.12 -17.19
N PRO A 23 19.12 -2.69 -18.10
CA PRO A 23 19.70 -1.95 -19.22
C PRO A 23 18.72 -1.77 -20.39
N LEU A 24 17.74 -2.65 -20.51
CA LEU A 24 16.78 -2.66 -21.62
C LEU A 24 15.58 -1.75 -21.31
N GLU A 25 15.41 -0.72 -22.14
CA GLU A 25 14.37 0.31 -21.94
C GLU A 25 12.94 -0.27 -21.87
N ASN A 26 12.62 -1.26 -22.69
CA ASN A 26 11.30 -1.90 -22.68
C ASN A 26 11.02 -2.65 -21.35
N GLN A 27 12.04 -3.27 -20.78
CA GLN A 27 11.95 -3.95 -19.50
C GLN A 27 11.88 -2.94 -18.35
N ARG A 28 12.70 -1.89 -18.39
CA ARG A 28 12.65 -0.76 -17.44
C ARG A 28 11.26 -0.12 -17.40
N ALA A 29 10.69 0.22 -18.56
CA ALA A 29 9.36 0.80 -18.66
C ALA A 29 8.28 -0.14 -18.09
N THR A 30 8.45 -1.45 -18.23
CA THR A 30 7.53 -2.43 -17.63
C THR A 30 7.64 -2.44 -16.11
N LEU A 31 8.86 -2.43 -15.57
CA LEU A 31 9.10 -2.37 -14.13
C LEU A 31 8.54 -1.08 -13.50
N LEU A 32 8.69 0.07 -14.17
CA LEU A 32 8.13 1.34 -13.71
C LEU A 32 6.60 1.35 -13.74
N ARG A 33 5.96 0.74 -14.76
CA ARG A 33 4.50 0.56 -14.76
C ARG A 33 4.03 -0.34 -13.63
N SER A 34 4.76 -1.42 -13.36
CA SER A 34 4.48 -2.32 -12.23
C SER A 34 4.64 -1.60 -10.89
N GLN A 35 5.70 -0.80 -10.71
CA GLN A 35 5.90 0.05 -9.53
C GLN A 35 4.68 0.96 -9.31
N ALA A 36 4.22 1.67 -10.34
CA ALA A 36 3.07 2.55 -10.25
C ALA A 36 1.79 1.81 -9.84
N ALA A 37 1.57 0.60 -10.38
CA ALA A 37 0.43 -0.23 -10.00
C ALA A 37 0.48 -0.65 -8.52
N TRP A 38 1.65 -1.04 -8.01
CA TRP A 38 1.84 -1.38 -6.60
C TRP A 38 1.60 -0.18 -5.68
N LEU A 39 2.09 1.01 -6.04
CA LEU A 39 1.84 2.24 -5.30
C LEU A 39 0.34 2.59 -5.25
N ALA A 40 -0.37 2.41 -6.37
CA ALA A 40 -1.81 2.64 -6.41
C ALA A 40 -2.59 1.69 -5.48
N LEU A 41 -2.18 0.41 -5.41
CA LEU A 41 -2.76 -0.56 -4.48
C LEU A 41 -2.46 -0.19 -3.01
N ALA A 42 -1.23 0.21 -2.71
CA ALA A 42 -0.85 0.69 -1.38
C ALA A 42 -1.71 1.89 -0.95
N ALA A 43 -1.83 2.90 -1.83
CA ALA A 43 -2.63 4.10 -1.57
C ALA A 43 -4.11 3.76 -1.33
N ARG A 44 -4.67 2.83 -2.11
CA ARG A 44 -6.06 2.37 -1.93
C ARG A 44 -6.26 1.70 -0.57
N GLU A 45 -5.38 0.79 -0.17
CA GLU A 45 -5.52 0.12 1.13
C GLU A 45 -5.31 1.08 2.31
N LEU A 46 -4.37 2.03 2.20
CA LEU A 46 -4.19 3.09 3.20
C LEU A 46 -5.46 3.94 3.33
N ALA A 47 -6.09 4.33 2.21
CA ALA A 47 -7.35 5.07 2.23
C ALA A 47 -8.49 4.27 2.88
N VAL A 48 -8.58 2.96 2.61
CA VAL A 48 -9.56 2.09 3.25
C VAL A 48 -9.31 1.98 4.76
N GLN A 49 -8.06 1.86 5.20
CA GLN A 49 -7.70 1.80 6.61
C GLN A 49 -8.01 3.12 7.32
N ALA A 50 -7.68 4.26 6.71
CA ALA A 50 -8.02 5.59 7.23
C ALA A 50 -9.55 5.75 7.38
N ALA A 51 -10.32 5.42 6.34
CA ALA A 51 -11.78 5.49 6.39
C ALA A 51 -12.39 4.54 7.44
N ARG A 52 -11.76 3.39 7.73
CA ARG A 52 -12.19 2.50 8.81
C ARG A 52 -11.88 3.09 10.19
N ALA A 53 -10.71 3.70 10.36
CA ALA A 53 -10.34 4.37 11.60
C ALA A 53 -11.30 5.53 11.92
N GLU A 54 -11.66 6.33 10.91
CA GLU A 54 -12.65 7.41 11.04
C GLU A 54 -14.06 6.91 11.43
N ARG A 55 -14.43 5.70 10.98
CA ARG A 55 -15.71 5.05 11.29
C ARG A 55 -15.74 4.33 12.64
N GLN A 56 -14.64 4.29 13.38
CA GLN A 56 -14.61 3.80 14.76
C GLN A 56 -14.65 4.98 15.74
N PRO A 57 -15.81 5.62 16.00
CA PRO A 57 -15.94 6.51 17.13
C PRO A 57 -15.99 5.65 18.40
N ALA A 58 -15.02 5.86 19.31
CA ALA A 58 -15.14 5.67 20.75
C ALA A 58 -15.96 4.48 21.31
N ALA A 59 -15.86 3.26 20.76
CA ALA A 59 -16.44 2.06 21.39
C ALA A 59 -15.62 1.56 22.60
N THR A 60 -15.00 2.48 23.35
CA THR A 60 -14.17 2.17 24.52
C THR A 60 -14.09 3.34 25.50
N LYS A 61 -15.24 3.91 25.85
CA LYS A 61 -15.48 4.52 27.16
C LYS A 61 -16.93 4.16 27.50
N GLU A 62 -17.20 3.79 28.76
CA GLU A 62 -18.46 3.24 29.29
C GLU A 62 -18.57 1.70 29.31
N HIS A 63 -17.64 1.06 30.00
CA HIS A 63 -18.00 -0.02 30.92
C HIS A 63 -17.12 0.09 32.19
N ASP A 64 -17.24 1.24 32.84
CA ASP A 64 -16.87 1.47 34.24
C ASP A 64 -18.01 2.35 34.78
N ASP A 65 -18.54 2.02 35.96
CA ASP A 65 -19.77 2.50 36.61
C ASP A 65 -21.13 1.92 36.13
N ALA A 66 -21.49 0.77 36.71
CA ALA A 66 -22.78 0.55 37.38
C ALA A 66 -22.69 -0.64 38.36
#